data_AF-J9AAS7-F1
#
_entry.id   AF-J9AAS7-F1
#
_cell.length_a   1.000
_cell.length_b   1.000
_cell.length_c   1.000
_cell.angle_alpha   90.00
_cell.angle_beta   90.00
_cell.angle_gamma   90.00
#
_symmetry.space_group_name_H-M   'P 1'
#
loop_
_entity.id
_entity.type
_entity.pdbx_description
1 polymer ?
#
loop_
_entity_poly.entity_id
_entity_poly.type
_entity_poly.pdbx_seq_one_letter_code
_entity_poly.pdbx_strand_id
1 'polypeptide(L)'
;MNATYAIIFAQLYINHTCYGLHAFCMQIRHCKTMIPLKGITIGDMGEKVGDWNSIDNGWIKFNKHRFHLNALLNRLATVHPDGTYQSIFKNMKEQQLASLAILSIGRAAVVGKGVMACRLAIIIATRYSAIRKQFRMANQAGY
;
A
#
# COMPACT_ATOMS: atom_id res chain seq x y z
N MET A 1 -5.66 -12.23 3.45
CA MET A 1 -4.31 -12.00 2.90
C MET A 1 -3.78 -13.26 2.20
N ASN A 2 -3.83 -13.30 0.86
CA ASN A 2 -3.45 -14.45 0.02
C ASN A 2 -2.03 -14.39 -0.58
N ALA A 3 -1.23 -13.40 -0.21
CA ALA A 3 0.12 -13.23 -0.76
C ALA A 3 1.11 -14.31 -0.27
N THR A 4 1.89 -14.89 -1.18
CA THR A 4 3.00 -15.82 -0.87
C THR A 4 4.35 -15.13 -0.77
N TYR A 5 4.52 -14.01 -1.46
CA TYR A 5 5.68 -13.12 -1.41
C TYR A 5 5.23 -11.71 -1.02
N ALA A 6 6.14 -10.96 -0.42
CA ALA A 6 5.92 -9.55 -0.10
C ALA A 6 7.21 -8.74 -0.28
N ILE A 7 7.02 -7.45 -0.62
CA ILE A 7 8.07 -6.45 -0.52
C ILE A 7 8.00 -5.85 0.87
N ILE A 8 9.00 -6.12 1.69
CA ILE A 8 9.11 -5.65 3.07
C ILE A 8 10.04 -4.44 3.08
N PHE A 9 9.56 -3.32 3.61
CA PHE A 9 10.37 -2.14 3.87
C PHE A 9 10.90 -2.21 5.30
N ALA A 10 12.22 -2.23 5.47
CA ALA A 10 12.87 -2.32 6.77
C ALA A 10 14.18 -1.52 6.80
N GLN A 11 14.65 -1.17 7.99
CA GLN A 11 15.96 -0.55 8.16
C GLN A 11 17.07 -1.59 7.92
N LEU A 12 18.01 -1.27 7.04
CA LEU A 12 19.18 -2.08 6.79
C LEU A 12 20.26 -1.76 7.83
N TYR A 13 20.71 -2.77 8.56
CA TYR A 13 21.83 -2.69 9.49
C TYR A 13 22.97 -3.58 9.03
N ILE A 14 24.19 -3.05 8.98
CA ILE A 14 25.43 -3.79 8.70
C ILE A 14 26.44 -3.42 9.77
N ASN A 15 27.00 -4.41 10.48
CA ASN A 15 27.96 -4.19 11.56
C ASN A 15 27.52 -3.07 12.54
N HIS A 16 26.26 -3.13 12.99
CA HIS A 16 25.61 -2.16 13.88
C HIS A 16 25.39 -0.75 13.31
N THR A 17 25.78 -0.50 12.06
CA THR A 17 25.52 0.77 11.37
C THR A 17 24.21 0.71 10.61
N CYS A 18 23.35 1.71 10.80
CA CYS A 18 22.08 1.84 10.08
C CYS A 18 22.30 2.56 8.75
N TYR A 19 21.87 1.94 7.65
CA TYR A 19 21.91 2.50 6.29
C TYR A 19 20.53 2.98 5.81
N GLY A 20 19.56 3.04 6.72
CA GLY A 20 18.21 3.55 6.43
C GLY A 20 17.30 2.52 5.74
N LEU A 21 16.21 3.01 5.16
CA LEU A 21 15.11 2.19 4.65
C LEU A 21 15.48 1.52 3.32
N HIS A 22 15.28 0.21 3.28
CA HIS A 22 15.48 -0.62 2.09
C HIS A 22 14.27 -1.55 1.87
N ALA A 23 14.11 -2.01 0.64
CA ALA A 23 13.05 -2.92 0.24
C ALA A 23 13.61 -4.33 0.01
N PHE A 24 12.94 -5.32 0.60
CA PHE A 24 13.31 -6.72 0.53
C PHE A 24 12.16 -7.53 -0.05
N CYS A 25 12.36 -8.16 -1.21
CA CYS A 25 11.40 -9.09 -1.79
C CYS A 25 11.65 -10.48 -1.22
N MET A 26 10.74 -10.98 -0.39
CA MET A 26 10.90 -12.27 0.27
C MET A 26 9.62 -13.10 0.29
N GLN A 27 9.81 -14.40 0.35
CA GLN A 27 8.73 -15.34 0.56
C GLN A 27 8.23 -15.23 2.00
N ILE A 28 6.91 -15.18 2.19
CA ILE A 28 6.26 -15.08 3.51
C ILE A 28 5.39 -16.30 3.85
N ARG A 29 4.98 -17.07 2.84
CA ARG A 29 4.23 -18.32 2.99
C ARG A 29 4.76 -19.38 2.04
N HIS A 30 4.60 -20.64 2.41
CA HIS A 30 4.88 -21.77 1.52
C HIS A 30 3.88 -21.78 0.34
N CYS A 31 4.37 -21.86 -0.89
CA CYS A 31 3.57 -21.64 -2.10
C CYS A 31 2.43 -22.65 -2.31
N LYS A 32 2.55 -23.87 -1.76
CA LYS A 32 1.52 -24.91 -1.92
C LYS A 32 0.56 -24.99 -0.73
N THR A 33 1.08 -24.83 0.48
CA THR A 33 0.30 -25.04 1.71
C THR A 33 -0.26 -23.75 2.29
N MET A 34 0.20 -22.59 1.81
CA MET A 34 -0.17 -21.25 2.28
C MET A 34 0.15 -20.98 3.76
N ILE A 35 0.89 -21.89 4.41
CA ILE A 35 1.33 -21.76 5.80
C ILE A 35 2.47 -20.71 5.85
N PRO A 36 2.43 -19.75 6.78
CA PRO A 36 3.53 -18.80 7.00
C PRO A 36 4.87 -19.51 7.25
N LEU A 37 5.97 -18.95 6.73
CA LEU A 37 7.30 -19.51 6.99
C LEU A 37 7.69 -19.34 8.47
N LYS A 38 8.63 -20.17 8.93
CA LYS A 38 9.11 -20.15 10.33
C LYS A 38 9.57 -18.76 10.74
N GLY A 39 9.09 -18.27 11.88
CA GLY A 39 9.41 -16.93 12.39
C GLY A 39 8.59 -15.82 11.73
N ILE A 40 7.57 -16.14 10.93
CA ILE A 40 6.61 -15.18 10.39
C ILE A 40 5.23 -15.50 10.97
N THR A 41 4.54 -14.48 11.46
CA THR A 41 3.13 -14.57 11.85
C THR A 41 2.34 -13.57 11.02
N ILE A 42 1.24 -14.04 10.42
CA ILE A 42 0.38 -13.22 9.56
C ILE A 42 -1.05 -13.40 10.04
N GLY A 43 -1.80 -12.30 10.13
CA GLY A 43 -3.22 -12.32 10.45
C GLY A 43 -4.02 -11.32 9.62
N ASP A 44 -5.34 -11.44 9.68
CA ASP A 44 -6.27 -10.50 9.06
C ASP A 44 -6.48 -9.29 9.98
N MET A 45 -6.73 -8.11 9.40
CA MET A 45 -7.08 -6.91 10.17
C MET A 45 -8.53 -6.91 10.67
N GLY A 46 -9.37 -7.82 10.16
CA GLY A 46 -10.77 -7.95 10.50
C GLY A 46 -11.70 -7.09 9.66
N GLU A 47 -12.84 -6.78 10.25
CA GLU A 47 -13.90 -5.98 9.63
C GLU A 47 -13.42 -4.55 9.34
N LYS A 48 -13.80 -4.06 8.17
CA LYS A 48 -13.48 -2.72 7.66
C LYS A 48 -14.79 -2.01 7.34
N VAL A 49 -14.83 -0.71 7.58
CA VAL A 49 -15.98 0.14 7.27
C VAL A 49 -16.23 0.15 5.76
N GLY A 50 -17.49 0.07 5.31
CA GLY A 50 -17.86 0.15 3.90
C GLY A 50 -17.48 -1.10 3.10
N ASP A 51 -17.36 -0.96 1.77
CA ASP A 51 -17.17 -2.09 0.84
C ASP A 51 -15.73 -2.65 0.81
N TRP A 52 -14.93 -2.38 1.86
CA TRP A 52 -13.53 -2.79 1.92
C TRP A 52 -13.33 -4.20 2.48
N ASN A 53 -14.39 -4.86 2.97
CA ASN A 53 -14.32 -6.22 3.52
C ASN A 53 -13.86 -7.27 2.50
N SER A 54 -14.06 -7.02 1.20
CA SER A 54 -13.54 -7.86 0.12
C SER A 54 -12.03 -7.74 -0.09
N ILE A 55 -11.37 -6.73 0.51
CA ILE A 55 -9.92 -6.57 0.47
C ILE A 55 -9.31 -7.23 1.70
N ASP A 56 -8.32 -8.06 1.45
CA ASP A 56 -7.79 -9.02 2.41
C ASP A 56 -6.60 -8.45 3.20
N ASN A 57 -6.75 -7.19 3.66
CA ASN A 57 -5.78 -6.47 4.48
C ASN A 57 -5.38 -7.29 5.71
N GLY A 58 -4.07 -7.44 5.90
CA GLY A 58 -3.52 -8.17 7.02
C GLY A 58 -2.39 -7.43 7.72
N TRP A 59 -1.97 -7.99 8.84
CA TRP A 59 -0.76 -7.60 9.56
C TRP A 59 0.28 -8.73 9.46
N ILE A 60 1.55 -8.36 9.55
CA ILE A 60 2.66 -9.30 9.52
C ILE A 60 3.66 -8.97 10.63
N LYS A 61 4.12 -10.00 11.35
CA LYS A 61 5.15 -9.92 12.37
C LYS A 61 6.29 -10.87 12.03
N PHE A 62 7.51 -10.35 12.07
CA PHE A 62 8.73 -11.14 11.91
C PHE A 62 9.38 -11.35 13.27
N ASN A 63 9.77 -12.58 13.56
CA ASN A 63 10.52 -12.98 14.74
C ASN A 63 11.80 -13.71 14.31
N LYS A 64 12.91 -12.96 14.22
CA LYS A 64 14.24 -13.46 13.83
C LYS A 64 14.22 -14.34 12.57
N HIS A 65 13.33 -14.03 11.61
CA HIS A 65 13.27 -14.72 10.32
C HIS A 65 14.51 -14.36 9.49
N ARG A 66 15.08 -15.35 8.80
CA ARG A 66 16.29 -15.18 7.99
C ARG A 66 15.95 -15.32 6.51
N PHE A 67 16.54 -14.45 5.70
CA PHE A 67 16.45 -14.47 4.24
C PHE A 67 17.85 -14.31 3.64
N HIS A 68 17.99 -14.73 2.38
CA HIS A 68 19.24 -14.56 1.63
C HIS A 68 19.39 -13.10 1.17
N LEU A 69 20.64 -12.64 1.04
CA LEU A 69 20.94 -11.27 0.65
C LEU A 69 20.32 -10.86 -0.70
N ASN A 70 20.09 -11.84 -1.59
CA ASN A 70 19.42 -11.65 -2.87
C ASN A 70 17.95 -11.17 -2.76
N ALA A 71 17.35 -11.17 -1.56
CA ALA A 71 16.06 -10.56 -1.31
C ALA A 71 16.12 -9.02 -1.42
N LEU A 72 17.30 -8.40 -1.23
CA LEU A 72 17.47 -6.96 -1.33
C LEU A 72 17.20 -6.47 -2.76
N LEU A 73 16.27 -5.52 -2.92
CA LEU A 73 16.07 -4.83 -4.19
C LEU A 73 17.22 -3.84 -4.44
N ASN A 74 18.23 -4.29 -5.17
CA ASN A 74 19.56 -3.69 -5.17
C ASN A 74 19.82 -2.64 -6.26
N ARG A 75 18.79 -2.14 -6.95
CA ARG A 75 18.95 -1.17 -8.06
C ARG A 75 19.56 0.16 -7.62
N LEU A 76 19.22 0.64 -6.42
CA LEU A 76 19.62 1.96 -5.91
C LEU A 76 20.72 1.88 -4.84
N ALA A 77 20.78 0.74 -4.13
CA ALA A 77 21.76 0.45 -3.12
C ALA A 77 21.97 -1.05 -3.04
N THR A 78 23.21 -1.50 -2.95
CA THR A 78 23.60 -2.90 -2.88
C THR A 78 24.50 -3.16 -1.69
N VAL A 79 24.48 -4.40 -1.22
CA VAL A 79 25.43 -4.90 -0.23
C VAL A 79 26.21 -6.02 -0.91
N HIS A 80 27.53 -5.91 -0.90
CA HIS A 80 28.42 -6.93 -1.44
C HIS A 80 28.58 -8.10 -0.44
N PRO A 81 29.02 -9.29 -0.89
CA PRO A 81 29.19 -10.45 0.00
C PRO A 81 30.16 -10.25 1.17
N ASP A 82 31.10 -9.31 1.02
CA ASP A 82 32.06 -8.89 2.05
C ASP A 82 31.43 -7.95 3.11
N GLY A 83 30.17 -7.54 2.93
CA GLY A 83 29.46 -6.60 3.78
C GLY A 83 29.60 -5.14 3.36
N THR A 84 30.29 -4.84 2.25
CA THR A 84 30.46 -3.47 1.77
C THR A 84 29.13 -2.92 1.22
N TYR A 85 28.69 -1.79 1.77
CA TYR A 85 27.50 -1.07 1.29
C TYR A 85 27.86 -0.06 0.20
N GLN A 86 27.12 -0.09 -0.90
CA GLN A 86 27.26 0.85 -2.00
C GLN A 86 25.89 1.42 -2.37
N SER A 87 25.78 2.73 -2.48
CA SER A 87 24.55 3.42 -2.89
C SER A 87 24.84 4.47 -3.94
N ILE A 88 23.87 4.71 -4.83
CA ILE A 88 23.92 5.84 -5.77
C ILE A 88 23.63 7.17 -5.08
N PHE A 89 23.05 7.15 -3.87
CA PHE A 89 22.72 8.34 -3.10
C PHE A 89 23.93 8.82 -2.30
N LYS A 90 24.10 10.13 -2.19
CA LYS A 90 25.23 10.72 -1.46
C LYS A 90 25.06 10.60 0.05
N ASN A 91 23.82 10.65 0.53
CA ASN A 91 23.50 10.57 1.94
C ASN A 91 22.12 9.95 2.18
N MET A 92 21.87 9.57 3.44
CA MET A 92 20.63 8.89 3.85
C MET A 92 19.38 9.76 3.63
N LYS A 93 19.49 11.09 3.75
CA LYS A 93 18.37 12.02 3.54
C LYS A 93 17.89 11.99 2.08
N GLU A 94 18.83 11.95 1.14
CA GLU A 94 18.53 11.83 -0.29
C GLU A 94 17.82 10.50 -0.60
N GLN A 95 18.30 9.39 -0.03
CA GLN A 95 17.68 8.08 -0.18
C GLN A 95 16.24 8.04 0.37
N GLN A 96 16.02 8.63 1.56
CA GLN A 96 14.68 8.74 2.14
C GLN A 96 13.75 9.58 1.27
N LEU A 97 14.24 10.71 0.75
CA LEU A 97 13.46 11.58 -0.14
C LEU A 97 13.10 10.86 -1.44
N ALA A 98 14.03 10.12 -2.05
CA ALA A 98 13.78 9.33 -3.25
C ALA A 98 12.72 8.24 -3.00
N SER A 99 12.76 7.58 -1.85
CA SER A 99 11.76 6.57 -1.47
C SER A 99 10.36 7.18 -1.32
N LEU A 100 10.26 8.36 -0.70
CA LEU A 100 9.01 9.10 -0.56
C LEU A 100 8.50 9.69 -1.88
N ALA A 101 9.39 10.06 -2.80
CA ALA A 101 9.03 10.64 -4.09
C ALA A 101 8.19 9.67 -4.94
N ILE A 102 8.42 8.35 -4.81
CA ILE A 102 7.64 7.30 -5.50
C ILE A 102 6.14 7.38 -5.15
N LEU A 103 5.79 7.85 -3.95
CA LEU A 103 4.39 7.99 -3.51
C LEU A 103 3.62 9.06 -4.31
N SER A 104 4.33 9.94 -5.04
CA SER A 104 3.71 11.01 -5.82
C SER A 104 2.81 10.47 -6.94
N ILE A 105 3.19 9.37 -7.59
CA ILE A 105 2.36 8.70 -8.60
C ILE A 105 1.06 8.18 -7.97
N GLY A 106 1.16 7.60 -6.77
CA GLY A 106 -0.01 7.15 -6.01
C GLY A 106 -0.97 8.28 -5.69
N ARG A 107 -0.46 9.46 -5.31
CA ARG A 107 -1.29 10.65 -5.05
C ARG A 107 -2.04 11.12 -6.29
N ALA A 108 -1.37 11.16 -7.45
CA ALA A 108 -2.02 11.50 -8.71
C ALA A 108 -3.15 10.49 -9.06
N ALA A 109 -2.92 9.19 -8.83
CA ALA A 109 -3.92 8.17 -9.05
C ALA A 109 -5.15 8.32 -8.12
N VAL A 110 -4.94 8.71 -6.86
CA VAL A 110 -6.03 8.98 -5.91
C VAL A 110 -6.91 10.15 -6.39
N VAL A 111 -6.30 11.23 -6.89
CA VAL A 111 -7.05 12.35 -7.49
C VAL A 111 -7.90 11.86 -8.67
N GLY A 112 -7.33 11.03 -9.55
CA GLY A 112 -8.07 10.43 -10.66
C GLY A 112 -9.27 9.60 -10.21
N LYS A 113 -9.12 8.80 -9.15
CA LYS A 113 -10.25 8.05 -8.54
C LYS A 113 -11.33 8.99 -8.00
N GLY A 114 -10.94 10.11 -7.38
CA GLY A 114 -11.86 11.14 -6.91
C GLY A 114 -12.70 11.73 -8.05
N VAL A 115 -12.07 12.06 -9.18
CA VAL A 115 -12.79 12.55 -10.37
C VAL A 115 -13.81 11.53 -10.87
N MET A 116 -13.45 10.24 -10.91
CA MET A 116 -14.37 9.17 -11.31
C MET A 116 -15.54 9.01 -10.36
N ALA A 117 -15.30 9.06 -9.04
CA ALA A 117 -16.36 9.01 -8.04
C ALA A 117 -17.34 10.18 -8.20
N CYS A 118 -16.83 11.41 -8.38
CA CYS A 118 -17.65 12.59 -8.63
C CYS A 118 -18.48 12.47 -9.92
N ARG A 119 -17.90 11.95 -11.00
CA ARG A 119 -18.63 11.73 -12.27
C ARG A 119 -19.83 10.80 -12.06
N LEU A 120 -19.64 9.68 -11.37
CA LEU A 120 -20.74 8.73 -11.09
C LEU A 120 -21.81 9.38 -10.19
N ALA A 121 -21.40 10.08 -9.13
CA ALA A 121 -22.31 10.76 -8.23
C ALA A 121 -23.16 11.83 -8.94
N ILE A 122 -22.54 12.66 -9.78
CA ILE A 122 -23.23 13.72 -10.53
C ILE A 122 -24.25 13.13 -11.51
N ILE A 123 -23.92 12.03 -12.19
CA ILE A 123 -24.86 11.34 -13.10
C ILE A 123 -26.11 10.88 -12.34
N ILE A 124 -25.93 10.23 -11.19
CA ILE A 124 -27.04 9.75 -10.36
C ILE A 124 -27.88 10.94 -9.87
N ALA A 125 -27.23 11.95 -9.29
CA ALA A 125 -27.90 13.14 -8.73
C ALA A 125 -28.67 13.93 -9.80
N THR A 126 -28.09 14.09 -11.00
CA THR A 126 -28.71 14.83 -12.10
C THR A 126 -29.92 14.08 -12.65
N ARG A 127 -29.80 12.77 -12.89
CA ARG A 127 -30.91 11.93 -13.37
C ARG A 127 -32.06 11.91 -12.37
N TYR A 128 -31.75 11.74 -11.08
CA TYR A 128 -32.78 11.76 -10.03
C TYR A 128 -33.45 13.14 -9.92
N SER A 129 -32.67 14.23 -9.93
CA SER A 129 -33.20 15.60 -9.84
C SER A 129 -34.11 15.97 -11.02
N ALA A 130 -33.85 15.44 -12.22
CA ALA A 130 -34.68 15.72 -13.40
C ALA A 130 -36.10 15.13 -13.32
N ILE A 131 -36.27 14.03 -12.57
CA ILE A 131 -37.58 13.35 -12.43
C ILE A 131 -38.24 13.61 -11.08
N ARG A 132 -37.46 13.90 -10.03
CA ARG A 132 -37.98 14.09 -8.68
C ARG A 132 -38.66 15.44 -8.57
N LYS A 133 -39.99 15.43 -8.45
CA LYS A 133 -40.78 16.60 -8.09
C LYS A 133 -40.94 16.65 -6.57
N GLN A 134 -40.64 17.80 -5.97
CA GLN A 134 -40.87 18.07 -4.56
C GLN A 134 -41.28 19.54 -4.45
N PHE A 135 -42.17 19.85 -3.49
CA PHE A 135 -42.95 21.09 -3.36
C PHE A 135 -44.13 21.23 -4.35
N ARG A 136 -45.24 21.77 -3.86
CA ARG A 136 -46.42 22.21 -4.64
C ARG A 136 -46.24 23.68 -4.99
N MET A 137 -46.77 24.13 -6.13
CA MET A 137 -46.94 25.57 -6.37
C MET A 137 -47.93 26.13 -5.34
N ALA A 138 -47.65 27.33 -4.81
CA ALA A 138 -48.43 27.99 -3.77
C ALA A 138 -49.88 28.39 -4.18
N ASN A 139 -50.33 28.07 -5.41
CA ASN A 139 -51.63 28.50 -5.94
C ASN A 139 -52.51 27.32 -6.41
N GLN A 140 -52.58 26.23 -5.65
CA GLN A 140 -53.67 25.23 -5.77
C GLN A 140 -54.38 25.03 -4.42
N ALA A 141 -54.72 26.15 -3.78
CA ALA A 141 -55.70 26.24 -2.71
C ALA A 141 -56.75 27.29 -3.13
N GLY A 142 -57.96 26.83 -3.47
CA GLY A 142 -59.09 27.64 -3.99
C GLY A 142 -59.11 27.67 -5.51
N TYR A 143 -60.15 27.23 -6.24
CA TYR A 143 -61.59 27.13 -5.95
C TYR A 143 -62.14 25.72 -6.13
#